data_AF-A0A382NUS6-F1
#
_entry.id   AF-A0A382NUS6-F1
#
_cell.length_a   1.000
_cell.length_b   1.000
_cell.length_c   1.000
_cell.angle_alpha   90.00
_cell.angle_beta   90.00
_cell.angle_gamma   90.00
#
_symmetry.space_group_name_H-M   'P 1'
#
loop_
_entity.id
_entity.type
_entity.pdbx_description
1 polymer ?
#
loop_
_entity_poly.entity_id
_entity_poly.type
_entity_poly.pdbx_seq_one_letter_code
_entity_poly.pdbx_strand_id
1 'polypeptide(L)'
;MERRAFFKGLLASGVALEAIPRSVSAMGSKGPRPVEEQLGQLATDVSDLAVGDGGLWQRVRREFQMSDNVIHMNNGSIGASPRVVTDGIVEALGLLEADPYHNTWGGL
;
A
#
# COMPACT_ATOMS: atom_id res chain seq x y z
N MET A 1 -12.20 -17.71 -4.36
CA MET A 1 -12.02 -17.11 -3.02
C MET A 1 -12.70 -15.73 -3.05
N GLU A 2 -13.79 -15.57 -2.30
CA GLU A 2 -14.76 -14.49 -2.51
C GLU A 2 -14.21 -13.11 -2.09
N ARG A 3 -13.96 -12.23 -3.07
CA ARG A 3 -13.57 -10.81 -2.89
C ARG A 3 -14.43 -10.11 -1.81
N ARG A 4 -15.71 -10.47 -1.72
CA ARG A 4 -16.65 -9.96 -0.70
C ARG A 4 -16.30 -10.36 0.73
N ALA A 5 -15.75 -11.56 0.96
CA ALA A 5 -15.34 -12.00 2.29
C ALA A 5 -14.08 -11.27 2.76
N PHE A 6 -13.13 -11.03 1.84
CA PHE A 6 -11.90 -10.29 2.13
C PHE A 6 -12.18 -8.82 2.50
N PHE A 7 -13.02 -8.10 1.73
CA PHE A 7 -13.37 -6.72 2.03
C PHE A 7 -14.20 -6.57 3.32
N LYS A 8 -15.10 -7.52 3.59
CA LYS A 8 -15.82 -7.57 4.87
C LYS A 8 -14.85 -7.82 6.04
N GLY A 9 -13.85 -8.68 5.85
CA GLY A 9 -12.80 -8.92 6.84
C GLY A 9 -11.94 -7.68 7.14
N LEU A 10 -11.51 -6.95 6.10
CA LEU A 10 -10.65 -5.77 6.22
C LEU A 10 -11.35 -4.56 6.86
N LEU A 11 -12.61 -4.31 6.49
CA LEU A 11 -13.42 -3.24 7.10
C LEU A 11 -13.89 -3.62 8.50
N ALA A 12 -14.18 -4.89 8.75
CA ALA A 12 -14.47 -5.38 10.09
C ALA A 12 -13.24 -5.27 11.01
N SER A 13 -12.01 -5.50 10.52
CA SER A 13 -10.80 -5.43 11.35
C SER A 13 -10.43 -4.01 11.78
N GLY A 14 -10.67 -2.99 10.93
CA GLY A 14 -10.38 -1.59 11.27
C GLY A 14 -11.28 -1.02 12.37
N VAL A 15 -12.55 -1.46 12.43
CA VAL A 15 -13.51 -1.03 13.46
C VAL A 15 -13.54 -2.00 14.65
N ALA A 16 -13.26 -3.28 14.45
CA ALA A 16 -13.19 -4.25 15.54
C ALA A 16 -11.98 -4.02 16.45
N LEU A 17 -10.89 -3.40 15.98
CA LEU A 17 -9.73 -3.07 16.83
C LEU A 17 -10.10 -2.22 18.06
N GLU A 18 -11.07 -1.31 17.93
CA GLU A 18 -11.58 -0.52 19.06
C GLU A 18 -12.65 -1.25 19.90
N ALA A 19 -13.25 -2.32 19.36
CA ALA A 19 -14.37 -3.04 19.94
C ALA A 19 -14.04 -4.46 20.43
N ILE A 20 -12.80 -4.94 20.28
CA ILE A 20 -12.35 -6.24 20.81
C ILE A 20 -12.38 -6.13 22.34
N PRO A 21 -13.26 -6.88 23.02
CA PRO A 21 -13.16 -7.04 24.47
C PRO A 21 -11.78 -7.62 24.77
N ARG A 22 -11.08 -7.12 25.78
CA ARG A 22 -9.78 -7.64 26.27
C ARG A 22 -9.80 -9.11 26.73
N SER A 23 -10.87 -9.86 26.43
CA SER A 23 -11.13 -11.22 26.87
C SER A 23 -11.08 -12.25 25.73
N VAL A 24 -10.21 -12.05 24.71
CA VAL A 24 -9.88 -13.12 23.73
C VAL A 24 -8.76 -14.01 24.27
N SER A 25 -8.86 -14.40 25.54
CA SER A 25 -8.05 -15.48 26.10
C SER A 25 -8.66 -16.83 25.74
N ALA A 26 -8.76 -17.16 24.44
CA ALA A 26 -8.95 -18.53 23.95
C ALA A 26 -9.17 -18.57 22.42
N MET A 27 -8.11 -18.41 21.62
CA MET A 27 -8.00 -19.16 20.37
C MET A 27 -6.58 -19.06 19.80
N GLY A 28 -5.85 -20.18 19.87
CA GLY A 28 -4.82 -20.50 18.89
C GLY A 28 -3.45 -19.86 19.08
N SER A 29 -2.81 -20.05 20.24
CA SER A 29 -1.37 -19.85 20.40
C SER A 29 -0.58 -20.87 19.57
N LYS A 30 -0.28 -20.52 18.31
CA LYS A 30 0.80 -21.12 17.51
C LYS A 30 1.76 -20.07 16.95
N GLY A 31 1.80 -18.89 17.58
CA GLY A 31 2.85 -17.88 17.39
C GLY A 31 3.66 -17.70 18.67
N PRO A 32 4.90 -17.19 18.61
CA PRO A 32 5.80 -17.03 19.76
C PRO A 32 5.34 -15.98 20.79
N ARG A 33 4.21 -15.29 20.56
CA ARG A 33 3.65 -14.26 21.43
C ARG A 33 2.12 -14.45 21.60
N PRO A 34 1.55 -14.21 22.79
CA PRO A 34 0.10 -14.14 23.01
C PRO A 34 -0.58 -13.18 22.03
N VAL A 35 -1.80 -13.52 21.60
CA VAL A 35 -2.57 -12.72 20.62
C VAL A 35 -2.83 -11.31 21.16
N GLU A 36 -3.00 -11.17 22.46
CA GLU A 36 -3.20 -9.90 23.16
C GLU A 36 -1.97 -8.99 23.05
N GLU A 37 -0.77 -9.57 23.12
CA GLU A 37 0.50 -8.86 22.96
C GLU A 37 0.72 -8.47 21.50
N GLN A 38 0.32 -9.33 20.56
CA GLN A 38 0.38 -9.04 19.12
C GLN A 38 -0.59 -7.92 18.73
N LEU A 39 -1.81 -7.92 19.27
CA LEU A 39 -2.81 -6.88 19.04
C LEU A 39 -2.42 -5.56 19.72
N GLY A 40 -1.86 -5.62 20.93
CA GLY A 40 -1.32 -4.46 21.62
C GLY A 40 -0.16 -3.82 20.85
N GLN A 41 0.77 -4.63 20.35
CA GLN A 41 1.87 -4.15 19.51
C GLN A 41 1.34 -3.56 18.21
N LEU A 42 0.38 -4.21 17.54
CA LEU A 42 -0.20 -3.69 16.31
C LEU A 42 -0.92 -2.34 16.52
N ALA A 43 -1.64 -2.17 17.63
CA ALA A 43 -2.29 -0.90 17.95
C ALA A 43 -1.25 0.21 18.22
N THR A 44 -0.17 -0.10 18.93
CA THR A 44 0.98 0.81 19.11
C THR A 44 1.63 1.14 17.77
N ASP A 45 1.92 0.14 16.93
CA ASP A 45 2.53 0.33 15.61
C ASP A 45 1.64 1.17 14.69
N VAL A 46 0.31 1.00 14.75
CA VAL A 46 -0.66 1.82 14.01
C VAL A 46 -0.74 3.25 14.54
N SER A 47 -0.56 3.43 15.84
CA SER A 47 -0.51 4.76 16.47
C SER A 47 0.81 5.49 16.17
N ASP A 48 1.90 4.73 16.06
CA ASP A 48 3.27 5.21 15.80
C ASP A 48 3.58 5.38 14.31
N LEU A 49 2.84 4.67 13.43
CA LEU A 49 2.76 5.01 12.01
C LEU A 49 2.37 6.48 11.96
N ALA A 50 3.18 7.32 11.32
CA ALA A 50 3.01 8.77 11.30
C ALA A 50 1.66 9.22 10.70
N VAL A 51 0.59 9.10 11.49
CA VAL A 51 -0.77 9.58 11.20
C VAL A 51 -0.80 11.11 11.19
N GLY A 52 0.28 11.78 11.62
CA GLY A 52 0.32 13.22 11.83
C GLY A 52 1.00 14.08 10.77
N ASP A 53 1.89 13.57 9.91
CA ASP A 53 2.55 14.42 8.90
C ASP A 53 1.70 14.52 7.62
N GLY A 54 0.55 15.19 7.75
CA GLY A 54 -0.30 15.52 6.61
C GLY A 54 0.45 16.27 5.50
N GLY A 55 1.51 17.00 5.85
CA GLY A 55 2.39 17.66 4.88
C GLY A 55 3.17 16.65 4.03
N LEU A 56 3.75 15.61 4.65
CA LEU A 56 4.42 14.52 3.93
C LEU A 56 3.46 13.83 2.96
N TRP A 57 2.28 13.41 3.43
CA TRP A 57 1.35 12.68 2.58
C TRP A 57 0.77 13.53 1.46
N GLN A 58 0.57 14.83 1.69
CA GLN A 58 0.23 15.78 0.62
C GLN A 58 1.35 15.89 -0.41
N ARG A 59 2.62 15.94 0.00
CA ARG A 59 3.76 15.93 -0.94
C ARG A 59 3.81 14.63 -1.74
N VAL A 60 3.71 13.48 -1.07
CA VAL A 60 3.68 12.16 -1.73
C VAL A 60 2.51 12.06 -2.71
N ARG A 61 1.31 12.50 -2.34
CA ARG A 61 0.11 12.50 -3.21
C ARG A 61 0.33 13.32 -4.49
N ARG A 62 1.08 14.43 -4.43
CA ARG A 62 1.39 15.28 -5.60
C ARG A 62 2.32 14.61 -6.61
N GLU A 63 3.02 13.53 -6.23
CA GLU A 63 3.81 12.76 -7.17
C GLU A 63 2.95 11.86 -8.06
N PHE A 64 1.68 11.60 -7.73
CA PHE A 64 0.80 10.76 -8.53
C PHE A 64 -0.17 11.60 -9.38
N GLN A 65 -0.23 11.30 -10.67
CA GLN A 65 -1.15 11.94 -11.62
C GLN A 65 -2.53 11.27 -11.62
N MET A 66 -3.15 11.11 -10.45
CA MET A 66 -4.49 10.52 -10.32
C MET A 66 -5.58 11.58 -10.58
N SER A 67 -6.68 11.15 -11.20
CA SER A 67 -7.84 12.01 -11.46
C SER A 67 -8.54 12.43 -10.17
N ASP A 68 -8.95 13.69 -10.09
CA ASP A 68 -9.58 14.26 -8.88
C ASP A 68 -10.99 13.69 -8.59
N ASN A 69 -11.61 13.04 -9.58
CA ASN A 69 -12.93 12.42 -9.47
C ASN A 69 -12.89 10.92 -9.13
N VAL A 70 -11.72 10.34 -8.85
CA VAL A 70 -11.57 8.90 -8.53
C VAL A 70 -10.87 8.71 -7.19
N ILE A 71 -11.46 7.88 -6.33
CA ILE A 71 -10.87 7.46 -5.05
C ILE A 71 -10.22 6.09 -5.22
N HIS A 72 -8.91 6.04 -5.12
CA HIS A 72 -8.12 4.82 -5.30
C HIS A 72 -8.01 4.03 -3.99
N MET A 73 -8.96 3.10 -3.78
CA MET A 73 -8.98 2.22 -2.59
C MET A 73 -8.35 0.84 -2.82
N ASN A 74 -7.90 0.53 -4.04
CA ASN A 74 -7.34 -0.78 -4.41
C ASN A 74 -5.95 -0.64 -5.06
N ASN A 75 -5.01 0.00 -4.37
CA ASN A 75 -3.64 0.15 -4.87
C ASN A 75 -2.83 -1.15 -4.85
N GLY A 76 -3.32 -2.20 -4.17
CA GLY A 76 -2.64 -3.49 -4.06
C GLY A 76 -2.76 -4.39 -5.30
N SER A 77 -3.70 -4.09 -6.22
CA SER A 77 -3.84 -4.85 -7.47
C SER A 77 -3.16 -4.14 -8.63
N ILE A 78 -3.56 -2.89 -8.88
CA ILE A 78 -2.94 -2.02 -9.89
C ILE A 78 -2.84 -0.65 -9.23
N GLY A 79 -1.63 -0.32 -8.78
CA GLY A 79 -1.32 0.98 -8.21
C GLY A 79 -1.06 2.01 -9.31
N ALA A 80 -1.32 3.28 -8.99
CA ALA A 80 -0.79 4.37 -9.80
C ALA A 80 0.74 4.44 -9.63
N SER A 81 1.46 4.77 -10.70
CA SER A 81 2.90 5.05 -10.64
C SER A 81 3.13 6.53 -10.30
N PRO A 82 4.14 6.87 -9.48
CA PRO A 82 4.53 8.26 -9.26
C PRO A 82 5.24 8.83 -10.50
N ARG A 83 5.29 10.16 -10.59
CA ARG A 83 5.79 10.91 -11.76
C ARG A 83 7.20 10.51 -12.16
N VAL A 84 8.09 10.35 -11.19
CA VAL A 84 9.48 9.91 -11.45
C VAL A 84 9.56 8.58 -12.22
N VAL A 85 8.61 7.67 -11.99
CA VAL A 85 8.55 6.38 -12.70
C VAL A 85 7.98 6.56 -14.10
N THR A 86 6.90 7.33 -14.25
CA THR A 86 6.30 7.56 -15.57
C THR A 86 7.22 8.35 -16.49
N ASP A 87 7.93 9.36 -15.96
CA ASP A 87 8.88 10.17 -16.71
C ASP A 87 10.05 9.32 -17.21
N GLY A 88 10.60 8.46 -16.34
CA GLY A 88 11.66 7.52 -16.73
C GLY A 88 11.22 6.52 -17.80
N ILE A 89 9.97 6.05 -17.76
CA ILE A 89 9.42 5.19 -18.82
C ILE A 89 9.33 5.94 -20.15
N VAL A 90 8.83 7.18 -20.14
CA VAL A 90 8.74 8.01 -21.36
C VAL A 90 10.12 8.32 -21.93
N GLU A 91 11.10 8.63 -21.07
CA GLU A 91 12.49 8.84 -21.48
C GLU A 91 13.08 7.58 -22.11
N ALA A 92 12.91 6.42 -21.47
CA ALA A 92 13.38 5.15 -22.00
C ALA A 92 12.76 4.82 -23.36
N LEU A 93 11.47 5.09 -23.56
CA LEU A 93 10.82 4.97 -24.86
C LEU A 93 11.45 5.91 -25.89
N GLY A 94 11.76 7.15 -25.52
CA GLY A 94 12.46 8.09 -26.39
C GLY A 94 13.82 7.57 -26.86
N LEU A 95 14.59 6.94 -25.97
CA LEU A 95 15.88 6.31 -26.32
C LEU A 95 15.69 5.14 -27.28
N LEU A 96 14.71 4.27 -27.00
CA LEU A 96 14.40 3.14 -27.87
C LEU A 96 13.97 3.58 -29.26
N GLU A 97 13.18 4.64 -29.40
CA GLU A 97 12.75 5.16 -30.70
C GLU A 97 13.88 5.90 -31.45
N ALA A 98 14.84 6.49 -30.74
CA ALA A 98 15.95 7.21 -31.35
C ALA A 98 16.97 6.28 -32.03
N ASP A 99 17.30 5.14 -31.39
CA ASP A 99 18.13 4.08 -31.96
C ASP A 99 17.75 2.72 -31.35
N PRO A 100 16.76 2.03 -31.93
CA PRO A 100 16.24 0.79 -31.35
C PRO A 100 17.29 -0.32 -31.30
N TYR A 101 18.16 -0.40 -32.30
CA TYR A 101 19.14 -1.47 -32.39
C TYR A 101 20.23 -1.29 -31.34
N HIS A 102 20.80 -0.09 -31.22
CA HIS A 102 21.80 0.19 -30.21
C HIS A 102 21.25 0.10 -28.78
N ASN A 103 20.09 0.71 -28.51
CA ASN A 103 19.54 0.80 -27.15
C ASN A 103 18.86 -0.49 -26.66
N THR A 104 18.54 -1.44 -27.55
CA THR A 104 18.04 -2.76 -27.15
C THR A 104 19.15 -3.81 -27.09
N TRP A 105 20.11 -3.78 -28.04
CA TRP A 105 21.06 -4.88 -28.25
C TRP A 105 22.53 -4.50 -28.11
N GLY A 106 22.85 -3.23 -27.82
CA GLY A 106 24.22 -2.74 -27.61
C GLY A 106 24.95 -2.26 -28.86
N GLY A 107 24.32 -2.34 -30.04
CA GLY A 107 24.93 -1.92 -31.31
C GLY A 107 25.88 -2.96 -31.91
N LEU A 108 26.58 -2.56 -32.97
CA LEU A 108 27.69 -3.32 -33.59
C LEU A 108 29.04 -2.77 -33.11
#